data_AF-A0A3N5M3E4-F1
#
_entry.id   AF-A0A3N5M3E4-F1
#
_cell.length_a   1.000
_cell.length_b   1.000
_cell.length_c   1.000
_cell.angle_alpha   90.00
_cell.angle_beta   90.00
_cell.angle_gamma   90.00
#
_symmetry.space_group_name_H-M   'P 1'
#
loop_
_entity.id
_entity.type
_entity.pdbx_description
1 polymer ?
#
loop_
_entity_poly.entity_id
_entity_poly.type
_entity_poly.pdbx_seq_one_letter_code
_entity_poly.pdbx_strand_id
1 'polypeptide(L)'
;MPAQAQAGVPGMPDLKVSVRQLFGIDTDFEAPAYSQPDDHVPDLDNDYVFSKEVTLAILAGFKHNRRVMIQGYHGTGKSTHIEQVAARRNWPCIRVNLDSHVSRIDLIGKDAIVLKEGKQVTEFR
;
A
#
# COMPACT_ATOMS: atom_id res chain seq x y z
N MET A 1 -8.57 -25.75 28.66
CA MET A 1 -9.43 -24.73 28.01
C MET A 1 -8.77 -24.38 26.69
N PRO A 2 -9.38 -24.65 25.54
CA PRO A 2 -8.74 -24.38 24.25
C PRO A 2 -8.66 -22.86 24.05
N ALA A 3 -7.50 -22.39 23.60
CA ALA A 3 -7.27 -20.99 23.27
C ALA A 3 -8.24 -20.57 22.15
N GLN A 4 -9.05 -19.55 22.43
CA GLN A 4 -9.94 -18.96 21.44
C GLN A 4 -9.10 -18.38 20.29
N ALA A 5 -9.49 -18.71 19.06
CA ALA A 5 -8.93 -18.11 17.86
C ALA A 5 -9.12 -16.59 17.93
N GLN A 6 -8.02 -15.84 17.84
CA GLN A 6 -8.04 -14.39 17.74
C GLN A 6 -8.81 -14.01 16.47
N ALA A 7 -10.02 -13.45 16.63
CA ALA A 7 -10.66 -12.70 15.56
C ALA A 7 -9.71 -11.55 15.19
N GLY A 8 -9.16 -11.60 13.97
CA GLY A 8 -8.16 -10.64 13.50
C GLY A 8 -8.68 -9.20 13.57
N VAL A 9 -7.77 -8.26 13.85
CA VAL A 9 -8.07 -6.83 13.84
C VAL A 9 -8.61 -6.46 12.43
N PRO A 10 -9.73 -5.73 12.31
CA PRO A 10 -10.27 -5.32 11.02
C PRO A 10 -9.20 -4.59 10.18
N GLY A 11 -9.04 -4.98 8.92
CA GLY A 11 -8.08 -4.36 7.99
C GLY A 11 -6.67 -4.97 7.99
N MET A 12 -6.41 -6.06 8.71
CA MET A 12 -5.18 -6.84 8.52
C MET A 12 -5.27 -7.79 7.32
N PRO A 13 -4.16 -8.08 6.63
CA PRO A 13 -4.11 -9.07 5.55
C PRO A 13 -4.61 -10.44 6.02
N ASP A 14 -5.52 -11.05 5.27
CA ASP A 14 -6.20 -12.31 5.61
C ASP A 14 -5.72 -13.51 4.78
N LEU A 15 -4.81 -13.29 3.82
CA LEU A 15 -4.23 -14.33 2.98
C LEU A 15 -2.70 -14.33 3.03
N LYS A 16 -2.12 -15.43 2.54
CA LYS A 16 -0.71 -15.49 2.13
C LYS A 16 -0.67 -16.00 0.70
N VAL A 17 0.12 -15.33 -0.13
CA VAL A 17 0.27 -15.67 -1.55
C VAL A 17 1.71 -16.06 -1.85
N SER A 18 1.86 -17.07 -2.72
CA SER A 18 3.16 -17.51 -3.22
C SER A 18 3.73 -16.46 -4.16
N VAL A 19 4.94 -15.96 -3.86
CA VAL A 19 5.61 -14.99 -4.75
C VAL A 19 6.00 -15.63 -6.08
N ARG A 20 6.36 -16.92 -6.06
CA ARG A 20 6.65 -17.68 -7.28
C ARG A 20 5.47 -17.69 -8.24
N GLN A 21 4.27 -17.96 -7.74
CA GLN A 21 3.06 -18.01 -8.57
C GLN A 21 2.63 -16.63 -9.06
N LEU A 22 2.68 -15.62 -8.18
CA LEU A 22 2.09 -14.32 -8.46
C LEU A 22 3.00 -13.37 -9.24
N PHE A 23 4.31 -13.48 -9.05
CA PHE A 23 5.31 -12.59 -9.65
C PHE A 23 6.28 -13.32 -10.60
N GLY A 24 6.18 -14.65 -10.73
CA GLY A 24 7.10 -15.45 -11.55
C GLY A 24 8.53 -15.48 -11.02
N ILE A 25 8.75 -15.11 -9.75
CA ILE A 25 10.08 -15.06 -9.13
C ILE A 25 10.34 -16.37 -8.42
N ASP A 26 11.38 -17.10 -8.83
CA ASP A 26 11.74 -18.35 -8.16
C ASP A 26 12.26 -18.11 -6.73
N THR A 27 11.37 -18.34 -5.76
CA THR A 27 11.60 -18.24 -4.31
C THR A 27 10.48 -18.96 -3.56
N ASP A 28 10.78 -19.45 -2.36
CA ASP A 28 9.77 -20.01 -1.45
C ASP A 28 9.17 -18.94 -0.52
N PHE A 29 9.40 -17.66 -0.82
CA PHE A 29 8.84 -16.55 -0.06
C PHE A 29 7.32 -16.44 -0.26
N GLU A 30 6.59 -16.37 0.85
CA GLU A 30 5.17 -16.02 0.87
C GLU A 30 4.97 -14.59 1.39
N ALA A 31 4.06 -13.85 0.76
CA ALA A 31 3.75 -12.46 1.11
C ALA A 31 2.27 -12.30 1.56
N PRO A 32 1.95 -11.39 2.50
CA PRO A 32 0.58 -11.22 3.00
C PRO A 32 -0.43 -10.66 1.95
N ALA A 33 -1.47 -11.40 1.61
CA ALA A 33 -2.61 -11.05 0.76
C ALA A 33 -3.75 -10.27 1.44
N TYR A 34 -4.50 -9.43 0.73
CA TYR A 34 -5.92 -9.24 1.03
C TYR A 34 -6.77 -10.07 0.06
N SER A 35 -7.84 -10.70 0.56
CA SER A 35 -8.73 -11.53 -0.26
C SER A 35 -9.63 -10.71 -1.19
N GLN A 36 -9.99 -9.49 -0.79
CA GLN A 36 -10.83 -8.58 -1.56
C GLN A 36 -10.10 -7.26 -1.80
N PRO A 37 -10.20 -6.67 -2.99
CA PRO A 37 -9.73 -5.32 -3.23
C PRO A 37 -10.70 -4.28 -2.63
N ASP A 38 -10.18 -3.06 -2.43
CA ASP A 38 -10.97 -1.86 -2.17
C ASP A 38 -10.69 -0.79 -3.23
N ASP A 39 -11.37 0.36 -3.12
CA ASP A 39 -11.27 1.47 -4.08
C ASP A 39 -9.86 2.12 -4.16
N HIS A 40 -8.96 1.81 -3.22
CA HIS A 40 -7.60 2.33 -3.19
C HIS A 40 -6.58 1.31 -3.74
N VAL A 41 -7.01 0.12 -4.15
CA VAL A 41 -6.15 -0.83 -4.84
C VAL A 41 -5.87 -0.32 -6.26
N PRO A 42 -4.60 -0.20 -6.69
CA PRO A 42 -4.28 0.23 -8.04
C PRO A 42 -4.78 -0.74 -9.12
N ASP A 43 -4.94 -0.23 -10.34
CA ASP A 43 -5.31 -1.06 -11.49
C ASP A 43 -4.25 -2.12 -11.80
N LEU A 44 -4.72 -3.33 -12.09
CA LEU A 44 -3.87 -4.47 -12.43
C LEU A 44 -3.47 -4.45 -13.90
N ASP A 45 -2.15 -4.49 -14.15
CA ASP A 45 -1.57 -4.76 -15.46
C ASP A 45 -0.99 -6.19 -15.45
N ASN A 46 -1.62 -7.08 -16.22
CA ASN A 46 -1.21 -8.48 -16.34
C ASN A 46 0.09 -8.67 -17.13
N ASP A 47 0.44 -7.73 -18.01
CA ASP A 47 1.60 -7.82 -18.89
C ASP A 47 2.85 -7.18 -18.25
N TYR A 48 2.72 -6.61 -17.05
CA TYR A 48 3.82 -5.98 -16.34
C TYR A 48 4.95 -6.96 -15.99
N VAL A 49 6.19 -6.57 -16.33
CA VAL A 49 7.41 -7.36 -16.08
C VAL A 49 8.11 -6.90 -14.80
N PHE A 50 8.27 -7.81 -13.84
CA PHE A 50 8.90 -7.51 -12.55
C PHE A 50 10.42 -7.68 -12.56
N SER A 51 11.12 -6.66 -12.06
CA SER A 51 12.48 -6.80 -11.52
C SER A 51 12.47 -7.58 -10.20
N LYS A 52 13.08 -8.77 -10.21
CA LYS A 52 13.18 -9.67 -9.05
C LYS A 52 13.65 -8.97 -7.77
N GLU A 53 14.74 -8.23 -7.83
CA GLU A 53 15.38 -7.63 -6.64
C GLU A 53 14.49 -6.57 -5.99
N VAL A 54 13.92 -5.69 -6.81
CA VAL A 54 13.04 -4.60 -6.36
C VAL A 54 11.76 -5.19 -5.77
N THR A 55 11.16 -6.17 -6.45
CA THR A 55 9.94 -6.83 -5.97
C THR A 55 10.19 -7.51 -4.63
N LEU A 56 11.26 -8.28 -4.47
CA LEU A 56 11.55 -8.94 -3.19
C LEU A 56 11.79 -7.94 -2.05
N ALA A 57 12.46 -6.82 -2.33
CA ALA A 57 12.66 -5.76 -1.34
C ALA A 57 11.33 -5.14 -0.88
N ILE A 58 10.42 -4.83 -1.82
CA ILE A 58 9.08 -4.32 -1.51
C ILE A 58 8.29 -5.35 -0.68
N LEU A 59 8.27 -6.61 -1.12
CA LEU A 59 7.52 -7.68 -0.46
C LEU A 59 8.04 -7.95 0.97
N ALA A 60 9.36 -7.90 1.17
CA ALA A 60 9.96 -7.94 2.50
C ALA A 60 9.55 -6.74 3.36
N GLY A 61 9.48 -5.54 2.77
CA GLY A 61 8.94 -4.34 3.39
C GLY A 61 7.54 -4.53 3.94
N PHE A 62 6.61 -5.03 3.11
CA PHE A 62 5.24 -5.34 3.54
C PHE A 62 5.20 -6.40 4.64
N LYS A 63 5.92 -7.51 4.47
CA LYS A 63 5.86 -8.65 5.41
C LYS A 63 6.42 -8.31 6.78
N HIS A 64 7.46 -7.49 6.85
CA HIS A 64 8.17 -7.17 8.07
C HIS A 64 7.91 -5.75 8.60
N ASN A 65 6.94 -5.04 8.01
CA ASN A 65 6.63 -3.65 8.31
C ASN A 65 7.89 -2.76 8.30
N ARG A 66 8.70 -2.89 7.25
CA ARG A 66 9.94 -2.13 7.06
C ARG A 66 9.74 -1.07 5.98
N ARG A 67 10.30 0.12 6.21
CA ARG A 67 10.33 1.19 5.21
C ARG A 67 11.28 0.79 4.09
N VAL A 68 10.82 0.90 2.85
CA VAL A 68 11.59 0.56 1.65
C VAL A 68 11.77 1.82 0.81
N MET A 69 13.01 2.10 0.43
CA MET A 69 13.36 3.18 -0.48
C MET A 69 13.75 2.59 -1.83
N ILE A 70 13.09 3.03 -2.90
CA ILE A 70 13.41 2.62 -4.28
C ILE A 70 14.07 3.80 -4.97
N GLN A 71 15.24 3.56 -5.56
CA GLN A 71 16.02 4.58 -6.25
C GLN A 71 16.23 4.19 -7.72
N GLY A 72 16.43 5.20 -8.57
CA GLY A 72 16.66 5.04 -10.00
C GLY A 72 16.28 6.28 -10.79
N TYR A 73 16.74 6.34 -12.04
CA TYR A 73 16.47 7.46 -12.95
C TYR A 73 14.98 7.74 -13.16
N HIS A 74 14.63 8.95 -13.57
CA HIS A 74 13.25 9.29 -13.90
C HIS A 74 12.74 8.42 -15.07
N GLY A 75 11.45 8.13 -15.08
CA GLY A 75 10.84 7.32 -16.16
C GLY A 75 11.12 5.81 -16.12
N THR A 76 11.87 5.28 -15.15
CA THR A 76 12.18 3.84 -15.06
C THR A 76 11.08 2.99 -14.39
N GLY A 77 9.84 3.49 -14.30
CA GLY A 77 8.70 2.73 -13.77
C GLY A 77 8.66 2.52 -12.26
N LYS A 78 9.41 3.29 -11.44
CA LYS A 78 9.45 3.11 -9.97
C LYS A 78 8.07 3.11 -9.29
N SER A 79 7.24 4.10 -9.61
CA SER A 79 5.88 4.22 -9.05
C SER A 79 5.00 3.07 -9.52
N THR A 80 4.99 2.81 -10.82
CA THR A 80 4.24 1.70 -11.44
C THR A 80 4.67 0.35 -10.85
N HIS A 81 5.94 0.16 -10.52
CA HIS A 81 6.41 -1.07 -9.89
C HIS A 81 5.78 -1.28 -8.50
N ILE A 82 5.68 -0.23 -7.68
CA ILE A 82 5.01 -0.31 -6.38
C ILE A 82 3.51 -0.59 -6.56
N GLU A 83 2.86 0.13 -7.49
CA GLU A 83 1.45 -0.01 -7.81
C GLU A 83 1.13 -1.44 -8.28
N GLN A 84 1.96 -2.03 -9.15
CA GLN A 84 1.75 -3.39 -9.67
C GLN A 84 2.06 -4.49 -8.66
N VAL A 85 2.96 -4.24 -7.70
CA VAL A 85 3.14 -5.15 -6.54
C VAL A 85 1.93 -5.09 -5.61
N ALA A 86 1.36 -3.91 -5.40
CA ALA A 86 0.18 -3.71 -4.57
C ALA A 86 -1.08 -4.31 -5.21
N ALA A 87 -1.33 -4.02 -6.50
CA ALA A 87 -2.48 -4.51 -7.27
C ALA A 87 -2.59 -6.04 -7.24
N ARG A 88 -1.48 -6.76 -7.49
CA ARG A 88 -1.46 -8.24 -7.46
C ARG A 88 -1.80 -8.84 -6.10
N ARG A 89 -1.72 -8.06 -5.03
CA ARG A 89 -1.96 -8.47 -3.64
C ARG A 89 -3.23 -7.86 -3.04
N ASN A 90 -4.04 -7.18 -3.87
CA ASN A 90 -5.19 -6.39 -3.42
C ASN A 90 -4.81 -5.41 -2.31
N TRP A 91 -3.61 -4.84 -2.37
CA TRP A 91 -3.09 -3.99 -1.31
C TRP A 91 -3.46 -2.52 -1.57
N PRO A 92 -4.17 -1.84 -0.65
CA PRO A 92 -4.52 -0.42 -0.79
C PRO A 92 -3.29 0.48 -0.88
N CYS A 93 -3.22 1.36 -1.88
CA CYS A 93 -2.06 2.22 -2.12
C CYS A 93 -2.47 3.69 -2.19
N ILE A 94 -1.93 4.50 -1.28
CA ILE A 94 -2.10 5.96 -1.29
C ILE A 94 -0.79 6.60 -1.76
N ARG A 95 -0.85 7.31 -2.87
CA ARG A 95 0.28 8.05 -3.42
C ARG A 95 0.26 9.49 -2.94
N VAL A 96 1.36 9.91 -2.32
CA VAL A 96 1.59 11.31 -1.95
C VAL A 96 2.80 11.80 -2.73
N ASN A 97 2.59 12.78 -3.60
CA ASN A 97 3.69 13.47 -4.26
C ASN A 97 4.29 14.48 -3.28
N LEU A 98 5.61 14.50 -3.15
CA LEU A 98 6.31 15.46 -2.30
C LEU A 98 7.00 16.49 -3.19
N ASP A 99 6.58 17.73 -3.07
CA ASP A 99 7.17 18.89 -3.74
C ASP A 99 7.36 20.04 -2.75
N SER A 100 7.84 21.18 -3.23
CA SER A 100 8.14 22.35 -2.39
C SER A 100 6.91 23.03 -1.77
N HIS A 101 5.70 22.69 -2.20
CA HIS A 101 4.45 23.25 -1.68
C HIS A 101 3.78 22.35 -0.63
N VAL A 102 4.13 21.06 -0.57
CA VAL A 102 3.57 20.15 0.43
C VAL A 102 4.05 20.53 1.83
N SER A 103 3.10 20.82 2.71
CA SER A 103 3.36 21.15 4.10
C SER A 103 2.99 19.99 5.03
N ARG A 104 3.43 20.07 6.29
CA ARG A 104 3.04 19.10 7.33
C ARG A 104 1.53 19.01 7.52
N ILE A 105 0.84 20.14 7.35
CA ILE A 105 -0.61 20.22 7.52
C ILE A 105 -1.31 19.39 6.45
N ASP A 106 -0.76 19.32 5.23
CA ASP A 106 -1.35 18.52 4.14
C ASP A 106 -1.20 17.01 4.39
N LEU A 107 -0.29 16.59 5.27
CA LEU A 107 -0.06 15.19 5.63
C LEU A 107 -0.79 14.73 6.90
N ILE A 108 -1.00 15.65 7.85
CA ILE A 108 -1.58 15.34 9.17
C ILE A 108 -3.04 15.80 9.27
N GLY A 109 -3.40 16.87 8.55
CA GLY A 109 -4.67 17.59 8.68
C GLY A 109 -4.53 18.90 9.48
N LYS A 110 -5.59 19.71 9.46
CA LYS A 110 -5.75 20.94 10.27
C LYS A 110 -7.19 21.12 10.72
N ASP A 111 -7.34 21.85 11.83
CA ASP A 111 -8.63 22.43 12.19
C ASP A 111 -9.03 23.48 11.15
N ALA A 112 -10.21 23.31 10.57
CA ALA A 112 -10.81 24.22 9.62
C ALA A 112 -12.14 24.74 10.16
N ILE A 113 -12.36 26.06 10.05
CA ILE A 113 -13.67 26.64 10.31
C ILE A 113 -14.52 26.39 9.07
N VAL A 114 -15.57 25.58 9.23
CA VAL A 114 -16.54 25.29 8.18
C VAL A 114 -17.91 25.85 8.56
N LEU A 115 -18.68 26.26 7.56
CA LEU A 115 -20.06 26.67 7.74
C LEU A 115 -20.96 25.46 7.63
N LYS A 116 -21.66 25.13 8.73
CA LYS A 116 -22.65 24.06 8.77
C LYS A 116 -23.96 24.65 9.27
N GLU A 117 -25.01 24.57 8.45
CA GLU A 117 -26.33 25.15 8.76
C GLU A 117 -26.26 26.64 9.15
N GLY A 118 -25.36 27.40 8.51
CA GLY A 118 -25.17 28.83 8.79
C GLY A 118 -24.39 29.15 10.08
N LYS A 119 -23.91 28.15 10.82
CA LYS A 119 -23.05 28.33 12.00
C LYS A 119 -21.60 28.02 11.67
N GLN A 120 -20.67 28.83 12.18
CA GLN A 120 -19.24 28.53 12.12
C GLN A 120 -18.93 27.43 13.15
N VAL A 121 -18.43 26.29 12.66
CA VAL A 121 -18.04 25.14 13.47
C VAL A 121 -16.61 24.78 13.11
N THR A 122 -15.80 24.46 14.11
CA THR A 122 -14.44 23.94 13.91
C THR A 122 -14.52 22.44 13.68
N GLU A 123 -14.06 21.97 12.52
CA GLU A 123 -13.94 20.55 12.19
C GLU A 123 -12.49 20.26 11.76
N PHE A 124 -11.93 19.16 12.24
CA PHE A 124 -10.62 18.67 11.78
C PHE A 124 -10.77 18.09 10.38
N ARG A 125 -9.91 18.52 9.44
CA ARG A 125 -9.88 18.05 8.06
C ARG A 125 -8.48 17.64 7.64
#